data_AF-A0A944EYK5-F1
#
_entry.id   AF-A0A944EYK5-F1
#
_cell.length_a   1.000
_cell.length_b   1.000
_cell.length_c   1.000
_cell.angle_alpha   90.00
_cell.angle_beta   90.00
_cell.angle_gamma   90.00
#
_symmetry.space_group_name_H-M   'P 1'
#
loop_
_entity.id
_entity.type
_entity.pdbx_description
1 polymer ?
#
loop_
_entity_poly.entity_id
_entity_poly.type
_entity_poly.pdbx_seq_one_letter_code
_entity_poly.pdbx_strand_id
1 'polypeptide(L)'
;MSIDAALRPEPAQAAPEAPRRRKAAGRAPARPTPATAFHSISAVTAVLLGLVAIGAVIHEPVLIPPLAASAALVHSAPALPLAQPRSVVIGHLLGTAVGYGVGAAAGSSAWAAAVAAGVTLALMMAARTPHSPACATAVVIVLQTPAPARFIPLVFGATVLLVVTGYAASRIRRTALRYPAYWW
;
A
#
# COMPACT_ATOMS: atom_id res chain seq x y z
N MET A 1 81.36 -16.85 30.04
CA MET A 1 80.47 -18.01 30.26
C MET A 1 79.25 -17.45 30.99
N SER A 2 78.03 -17.32 30.49
CA SER A 2 77.25 -17.90 29.37
C SER A 2 76.28 -16.81 28.87
N ILE A 3 76.12 -16.62 27.55
CA ILE A 3 74.97 -17.10 26.74
C ILE A 3 73.61 -16.86 27.43
N ASP A 4 72.87 -15.86 26.96
CA ASP A 4 71.44 -16.02 26.59
C ASP A 4 70.91 -14.75 25.88
N ALA A 5 71.24 -14.65 24.59
CA ALA A 5 70.44 -13.92 23.63
C ALA A 5 69.27 -14.82 23.22
N ALA A 6 68.15 -14.76 23.95
CA ALA A 6 66.94 -15.52 23.63
C ALA A 6 65.75 -14.57 23.44
N LEU A 7 65.50 -14.27 22.16
CA LEU A 7 64.18 -14.14 21.52
C LEU A 7 63.01 -13.74 22.43
N ARG A 8 62.69 -12.43 22.48
CA ARG A 8 61.36 -12.00 22.89
C ARG A 8 60.39 -12.37 21.75
N PRO A 9 59.36 -13.20 21.97
CA PRO A 9 58.35 -13.47 20.95
C PRO A 9 57.56 -12.17 20.69
N GLU A 10 57.41 -11.81 19.42
CA GLU A 10 56.52 -10.73 18.99
C GLU A 10 55.09 -11.08 19.46
N PRO A 11 54.33 -10.12 20.04
CA PRO A 11 52.94 -10.39 20.38
C PRO A 11 52.17 -10.76 19.11
N ALA A 12 51.63 -11.98 19.08
CA ALA A 12 50.82 -12.48 17.98
C ALA A 12 49.73 -11.45 17.64
N GLN A 13 49.78 -10.92 16.42
CA GLN A 13 48.74 -10.04 15.88
C GLN A 13 47.41 -10.76 15.99
N ALA A 14 46.50 -10.20 16.79
CA ALA A 14 45.17 -10.75 16.99
C ALA A 14 44.49 -10.88 15.62
N ALA A 15 44.09 -12.10 15.26
CA ALA A 15 43.39 -12.37 14.02
C ALA A 15 42.15 -11.45 13.90
N PRO A 16 41.87 -10.89 12.70
CA PRO A 16 40.71 -10.04 12.50
C PRO A 16 39.44 -10.77 12.90
N GLU A 17 38.71 -10.19 13.86
CA GLU A 17 37.47 -10.74 14.40
C GLU A 17 36.45 -10.89 13.26
N ALA A 18 36.04 -12.12 12.97
CA ALA A 18 35.10 -12.40 11.89
C ALA A 18 33.80 -11.59 12.10
N PRO A 19 33.25 -10.96 11.04
CA PRO A 19 32.11 -10.06 11.19
C PRO A 19 30.93 -10.80 11.82
N ARG A 20 30.56 -10.39 13.04
CA ARG A 20 29.41 -10.94 13.78
C ARG A 20 28.17 -10.80 12.91
N ARG A 21 27.63 -11.93 12.45
CA ARG A 21 26.39 -12.03 11.69
C ARG A 21 25.25 -11.45 12.52
N ARG A 22 24.94 -10.16 12.29
CA ARG A 22 23.92 -9.41 13.01
C ARG A 22 22.58 -10.08 12.71
N LYS A 23 22.05 -10.86 13.66
CA LYS A 23 20.71 -11.49 13.53
C LYS A 23 19.72 -10.37 13.17
N ALA A 24 18.92 -10.60 12.13
CA ALA A 24 17.95 -9.63 11.64
C ALA A 24 17.09 -9.12 12.80
N ALA A 25 17.32 -7.87 13.17
CA ALA A 25 16.65 -7.23 14.30
C ALA A 25 15.30 -6.69 13.81
N GLY A 26 14.29 -7.56 13.78
CA GLY A 26 12.93 -7.16 13.47
C GLY A 26 11.95 -7.89 14.38
N ARG A 27 11.56 -7.27 15.50
CA ARG A 27 10.38 -7.72 16.25
C ARG A 27 9.13 -7.23 15.52
N ALA A 28 8.13 -8.09 15.41
CA ALA A 28 6.84 -7.69 14.84
C ALA A 28 6.23 -6.51 15.65
N PRO A 29 5.43 -5.63 15.01
CA PRO A 29 4.71 -4.58 15.72
C PRO A 29 3.81 -5.16 16.83
N ALA A 30 3.55 -4.35 17.85
CA ALA A 30 2.60 -4.71 18.91
C ALA A 30 1.21 -4.99 18.32
N ARG A 31 0.52 -5.98 18.89
CA ARG A 31 -0.85 -6.31 18.48
C ARG A 31 -1.78 -5.11 18.76
N PRO A 32 -2.75 -4.82 17.88
CA PRO A 32 -3.78 -3.85 18.19
C PRO A 32 -4.63 -4.34 19.37
N THR A 33 -5.20 -3.42 20.13
CA THR A 33 -6.16 -3.79 21.17
C THR A 33 -7.39 -4.44 20.53
N PRO A 34 -8.09 -5.38 21.21
CA PRO A 34 -9.29 -6.01 20.67
C PRO A 34 -10.37 -4.99 20.24
N ALA A 35 -10.52 -3.90 21.01
CA ALA A 35 -11.43 -2.81 20.67
C ALA A 35 -11.01 -2.13 19.37
N THR A 36 -9.74 -1.77 19.20
CA THR A 36 -9.25 -1.17 17.94
C THR A 36 -9.46 -2.12 16.75
N ALA A 37 -9.15 -3.40 16.92
CA ALA A 37 -9.34 -4.41 15.89
C ALA A 37 -10.81 -4.52 15.47
N PHE A 38 -11.72 -4.64 16.45
CA PHE A 38 -13.16 -4.69 16.19
C PHE A 38 -13.64 -3.47 15.41
N HIS A 39 -13.28 -2.25 15.84
CA HIS A 39 -13.68 -1.03 15.13
C HIS A 39 -13.16 -0.99 13.69
N SER A 40 -11.90 -1.34 13.46
CA SER A 40 -11.33 -1.38 12.11
C SER A 40 -12.04 -2.41 11.23
N ILE A 41 -12.30 -3.62 11.76
CA ILE A 41 -13.01 -4.69 11.05
C ILE A 41 -14.42 -4.23 10.71
N SER A 42 -15.19 -3.73 11.68
CA SER A 42 -16.56 -3.25 11.45
C SER A 42 -16.60 -2.11 10.43
N ALA A 43 -15.66 -1.16 10.50
CA ALA A 43 -15.60 -0.05 9.55
C ALA A 43 -15.27 -0.51 8.12
N VAL A 44 -14.28 -1.41 7.96
CA VAL A 44 -13.94 -2.00 6.66
C VAL A 44 -15.14 -2.76 6.11
N THR A 45 -15.71 -3.68 6.89
CA THR A 45 -16.87 -4.47 6.45
C THR A 45 -18.04 -3.57 6.03
N ALA A 46 -18.35 -2.54 6.82
CA ALA A 46 -19.42 -1.59 6.50
C ALA A 46 -19.18 -0.86 5.18
N VAL A 47 -17.97 -0.36 4.92
CA VAL A 47 -17.69 0.35 3.66
C VAL A 47 -17.68 -0.60 2.46
N LEU A 48 -17.18 -1.84 2.62
CA LEU A 48 -17.22 -2.84 1.55
C LEU A 48 -18.66 -3.24 1.21
N LEU A 49 -19.51 -3.45 2.22
CA LEU A 49 -20.94 -3.69 2.01
C LEU A 49 -21.63 -2.48 1.37
N GLY A 50 -21.24 -1.26 1.74
CA GLY A 50 -21.70 -0.03 1.09
C GLY A 50 -21.34 0.03 -0.40
N LEU A 51 -20.09 -0.31 -0.76
CA LEU A 51 -19.67 -0.41 -2.16
C LEU A 51 -20.48 -1.46 -2.93
N VAL A 52 -20.74 -2.62 -2.32
CA VAL A 52 -21.59 -3.67 -2.92
C VAL A 52 -23.02 -3.18 -3.12
N ALA A 53 -23.61 -2.51 -2.12
CA ALA A 53 -24.97 -1.98 -2.20
C ALA A 53 -25.10 -0.92 -3.30
N ILE A 54 -24.13 0.00 -3.39
CA ILE A 54 -24.07 1.00 -4.47
C ILE A 54 -23.98 0.29 -5.82
N GLY A 55 -23.07 -0.68 -5.95
CA GLY A 55 -22.90 -1.47 -7.16
C GLY A 55 -24.16 -2.23 -7.59
N ALA A 56 -24.90 -2.77 -6.63
CA ALA A 56 -26.18 -3.43 -6.89
C ALA A 56 -27.25 -2.46 -7.42
N VAL A 57 -27.28 -1.22 -6.93
CA VAL A 57 -28.22 -0.18 -7.38
C VAL A 57 -27.88 0.33 -8.79
N ILE A 58 -26.59 0.47 -9.12
CA ILE A 58 -26.15 0.98 -10.43
C ILE A 58 -25.82 -0.13 -11.44
N HIS A 59 -26.03 -1.40 -11.07
CA HIS A 59 -25.70 -2.59 -11.86
C HIS A 59 -24.21 -2.67 -12.31
N GLU A 60 -23.29 -2.24 -11.45
CA GLU A 60 -21.84 -2.29 -11.72
C GLU A 60 -21.07 -2.97 -10.57
N PRO A 61 -20.00 -3.73 -10.85
CA PRO A 61 -19.17 -4.35 -9.82
C PRO A 61 -18.23 -3.34 -9.16
N VAL A 62 -18.78 -2.47 -8.31
CA VAL A 62 -18.04 -1.40 -7.62
C VAL A 62 -16.99 -1.95 -6.65
N LEU A 63 -17.25 -3.12 -6.05
CA LEU A 63 -16.26 -3.81 -5.21
C LEU A 63 -15.24 -4.56 -6.08
N ILE A 64 -14.07 -3.95 -6.29
CA ILE A 64 -12.91 -4.61 -6.89
C ILE A 64 -11.80 -4.86 -5.84
N PRO A 65 -10.94 -5.87 -6.02
CA PRO A 65 -9.87 -6.19 -5.06
C PRO A 65 -8.98 -5.00 -4.66
N PRO A 66 -8.56 -4.11 -5.59
CA PRO A 66 -7.79 -2.91 -5.25
C PRO A 66 -8.52 -1.96 -4.29
N LEU A 67 -9.82 -1.78 -4.45
CA LEU A 67 -10.62 -0.92 -3.58
C LEU A 67 -10.82 -1.57 -2.20
N ALA A 68 -10.96 -2.91 -2.15
CA ALA A 68 -11.01 -3.63 -0.88
C ALA A 68 -9.72 -3.47 -0.07
N ALA A 69 -8.55 -3.60 -0.72
CA ALA A 69 -7.26 -3.35 -0.09
C ALA A 69 -7.10 -1.90 0.38
N SER A 70 -7.60 -0.94 -0.41
CA SER A 70 -7.61 0.49 -0.06
C SER A 70 -8.46 0.76 1.18
N ALA A 71 -9.66 0.17 1.25
CA ALA A 71 -10.55 0.27 2.40
C ALA A 71 -9.88 -0.27 3.66
N ALA A 72 -9.22 -1.43 3.57
CA ALA A 72 -8.47 -2.01 4.67
C ALA A 72 -7.38 -1.06 5.18
N LEU A 73 -6.60 -0.46 4.28
CA LEU A 73 -5.54 0.49 4.66
C LEU A 73 -6.09 1.76 5.31
N VAL A 74 -7.12 2.37 4.72
CA VAL A 74 -7.74 3.62 5.23
C VAL A 74 -8.31 3.42 6.63
N HIS A 75 -8.92 2.28 6.92
CA HIS A 75 -9.61 2.08 8.21
C HIS A 75 -8.77 1.35 9.26
N SER A 76 -7.77 0.54 8.87
CA SER A 76 -6.90 -0.18 9.82
C SER A 76 -5.57 0.54 10.11
N ALA A 77 -5.08 1.36 9.18
CA ALA A 77 -3.82 2.07 9.31
C ALA A 77 -3.89 3.53 8.78
N PRO A 78 -4.83 4.35 9.27
CA PRO A 78 -5.13 5.70 8.74
C PRO A 78 -3.97 6.69 8.85
N ALA A 79 -2.96 6.44 9.70
CA ALA A 79 -1.79 7.31 9.84
C ALA A 79 -0.71 7.05 8.78
N LEU A 80 -0.79 5.97 8.02
CA LEU A 80 0.22 5.67 7.00
C LEU A 80 0.14 6.68 5.85
N PRO A 81 1.28 7.10 5.27
CA PRO A 81 1.30 7.93 4.07
C PRO A 81 0.48 7.36 2.92
N LEU A 82 0.41 6.01 2.79
CA LEU A 82 -0.36 5.39 1.72
C LEU A 82 -1.88 5.43 1.91
N ALA A 83 -2.34 5.64 3.12
CA ALA A 83 -3.76 5.74 3.43
C ALA A 83 -4.31 7.16 3.22
N GLN A 84 -3.44 8.17 3.05
CA GLN A 84 -3.87 9.56 2.97
C GLN A 84 -4.68 9.85 1.69
N PRO A 85 -5.60 10.82 1.72
CA PRO A 85 -6.52 11.09 0.62
C PRO A 85 -5.84 11.27 -0.73
N ARG A 86 -4.74 12.05 -0.78
CA ARG A 86 -4.00 12.22 -2.04
C ARG A 86 -3.42 10.92 -2.56
N SER A 87 -2.89 10.08 -1.68
CA SER A 87 -2.30 8.80 -2.07
C SER A 87 -3.38 7.87 -2.61
N VAL A 88 -4.53 7.76 -1.93
CA VAL A 88 -5.66 6.93 -2.37
C VAL A 88 -6.19 7.40 -3.73
N VAL A 89 -6.58 8.68 -3.84
CA VAL A 89 -7.24 9.19 -5.05
C VAL A 89 -6.26 9.27 -6.22
N ILE A 90 -5.12 9.96 -6.06
CA ILE A 90 -4.16 10.15 -7.15
C ILE A 90 -3.50 8.82 -7.51
N GLY A 91 -3.20 7.96 -6.53
CA GLY A 91 -2.64 6.64 -6.80
C GLY A 91 -3.53 5.83 -7.73
N HIS A 92 -4.82 5.68 -7.40
CA HIS A 92 -5.76 4.97 -8.26
C HIS A 92 -5.94 5.63 -9.63
N LEU A 93 -5.99 6.97 -9.71
CA LEU A 93 -6.05 7.67 -10.98
C LEU A 93 -4.81 7.40 -11.86
N LEU A 94 -3.61 7.43 -11.29
CA LEU A 94 -2.38 7.03 -11.97
C LEU A 94 -2.44 5.57 -12.43
N GLY A 95 -2.88 4.66 -11.56
CA GLY A 95 -3.07 3.25 -11.91
C GLY A 95 -4.07 3.04 -13.05
N THR A 96 -5.16 3.81 -13.07
CA THR A 96 -6.13 3.78 -14.18
C THR A 96 -5.53 4.28 -15.48
N ALA A 97 -4.83 5.42 -15.45
CA ALA A 97 -4.21 6.02 -16.62
C ALA A 97 -3.13 5.10 -17.22
N VAL A 98 -2.25 4.56 -16.37
CA VAL A 98 -1.19 3.64 -16.79
C VAL A 98 -1.78 2.31 -17.28
N GLY A 99 -2.75 1.74 -16.56
CA GLY A 99 -3.39 0.49 -16.95
C GLY A 99 -4.00 0.57 -18.35
N TYR A 100 -4.77 1.62 -18.64
CA TYR A 100 -5.35 1.83 -19.97
C TYR A 100 -4.30 2.16 -21.02
N GLY A 101 -3.31 3.00 -20.69
CA GLY A 101 -2.22 3.35 -21.62
C GLY A 101 -1.39 2.14 -22.04
N VAL A 102 -1.00 1.29 -21.07
CA VAL A 102 -0.25 0.05 -21.35
C VAL A 102 -1.13 -0.97 -22.06
N GLY A 103 -2.39 -1.13 -21.64
CA GLY A 103 -3.33 -2.04 -22.31
C GLY A 103 -3.57 -1.66 -23.78
N ALA A 104 -3.63 -0.37 -24.08
CA ALA A 104 -3.74 0.13 -25.45
C ALA A 104 -2.46 -0.07 -26.28
N ALA A 105 -1.28 0.05 -25.65
CA ALA A 105 0.01 -0.04 -26.35
C ALA A 105 0.52 -1.48 -26.54
N ALA A 106 0.26 -2.37 -25.58
CA ALA A 106 0.83 -3.72 -25.52
C ALA A 106 -0.22 -4.85 -25.46
N GLY A 107 -1.51 -4.50 -25.45
CA GLY A 107 -2.61 -5.46 -25.36
C GLY A 107 -2.77 -6.08 -23.96
N SER A 108 -3.69 -7.04 -23.87
CA SER A 108 -3.96 -7.78 -22.63
C SER A 108 -3.03 -8.98 -22.49
N SER A 109 -2.09 -8.91 -21.54
CA SER A 109 -1.23 -10.03 -21.16
C SER A 109 -0.70 -9.88 -19.75
N ALA A 110 -0.24 -10.99 -19.14
CA ALA A 110 0.41 -10.96 -17.83
C ALA A 110 1.68 -10.09 -17.83
N TRP A 111 2.44 -10.10 -18.92
CA TRP A 111 3.63 -9.26 -19.10
C TRP A 111 3.28 -7.77 -19.15
N ALA A 112 2.27 -7.39 -19.94
CA ALA A 112 1.77 -6.02 -19.98
C ALA A 112 1.24 -5.56 -18.61
N ALA A 113 0.55 -6.44 -17.87
CA ALA A 113 0.06 -6.12 -16.53
C ALA A 113 1.20 -5.89 -15.52
N ALA A 114 2.27 -6.69 -15.60
CA ALA A 114 3.47 -6.49 -14.77
C ALA A 114 4.16 -5.15 -15.09
N VAL A 115 4.28 -4.80 -16.37
CA VAL A 115 4.82 -3.49 -16.80
C VAL A 115 3.93 -2.35 -16.29
N ALA A 116 2.61 -2.47 -16.44
CA ALA A 116 1.66 -1.46 -15.97
C ALA A 116 1.76 -1.24 -14.44
N ALA A 117 1.88 -2.31 -13.66
CA ALA A 117 2.09 -2.23 -12.21
C ALA A 117 3.40 -1.50 -11.86
N GLY A 118 4.50 -1.84 -12.55
CA GLY A 118 5.81 -1.22 -12.34
C GLY A 118 5.83 0.27 -12.69
N VAL A 119 5.26 0.64 -13.84
CA VAL A 119 5.14 2.05 -14.27
C VAL A 119 4.24 2.83 -13.31
N THR A 120 3.12 2.24 -12.87
CA THR A 120 2.23 2.85 -11.87
C THR A 120 2.98 3.15 -10.57
N LEU A 121 3.77 2.20 -10.08
CA LEU A 121 4.59 2.40 -8.90
C LEU A 121 5.61 3.53 -9.09
N ALA A 122 6.32 3.54 -10.22
CA ALA A 122 7.30 4.59 -10.53
C ALA A 122 6.68 5.99 -10.55
N LEU A 123 5.51 6.14 -11.19
CA LEU A 123 4.79 7.42 -11.23
C LEU A 123 4.29 7.83 -9.84
N MET A 124 3.79 6.90 -9.02
CA MET A 124 3.40 7.20 -7.64
C MET A 124 4.59 7.64 -6.79
N MET A 125 5.78 7.05 -6.98
CA MET A 125 7.00 7.50 -6.30
C MET A 125 7.37 8.93 -6.73
N ALA A 126 7.33 9.22 -8.03
CA ALA A 126 7.62 10.56 -8.56
C ALA A 126 6.59 11.61 -8.07
N ALA A 127 5.31 11.29 -8.07
CA ALA A 127 4.23 12.14 -7.57
C ALA A 127 4.17 12.20 -6.03
N ARG A 128 5.02 11.42 -5.33
CA ARG A 128 5.02 11.23 -3.87
C ARG A 128 3.69 10.70 -3.34
N THR A 129 2.88 10.02 -4.13
CA THR A 129 1.55 9.50 -3.76
C THR A 129 1.59 7.96 -3.62
N PRO A 130 2.37 7.39 -2.69
CA PRO A 130 2.49 5.94 -2.59
C PRO A 130 1.13 5.34 -2.26
N HIS A 131 0.58 4.47 -3.09
CA HIS A 131 -0.65 3.74 -2.80
C HIS A 131 -0.64 2.39 -3.52
N SER A 132 0.02 1.40 -2.91
CA SER A 132 0.25 0.10 -3.55
C SER A 132 -1.02 -0.61 -4.09
N PRO A 133 -2.24 -0.44 -3.54
CA PRO A 133 -3.44 -0.99 -4.18
C PRO A 133 -3.66 -0.49 -5.61
N ALA A 134 -3.21 0.72 -5.96
CA ALA A 134 -3.33 1.25 -7.30
C ALA A 134 -2.53 0.48 -8.36
N CYS A 135 -1.42 -0.17 -7.97
CA CYS A 135 -0.72 -1.08 -8.88
C CYS A 135 -1.62 -2.25 -9.30
N ALA A 136 -2.42 -2.77 -8.37
CA ALA A 136 -3.41 -3.80 -8.66
C ALA A 136 -4.55 -3.28 -9.54
N THR A 137 -4.93 -2.00 -9.43
CA THR A 137 -5.88 -1.34 -10.35
C THR A 137 -5.36 -1.36 -11.78
N ALA A 138 -4.08 -1.03 -12.00
CA ALA A 138 -3.46 -1.10 -13.33
C ALA A 138 -3.46 -2.53 -13.89
N VAL A 139 -3.14 -3.53 -13.05
CA VAL A 139 -3.17 -4.95 -13.41
C VAL A 139 -4.59 -5.39 -13.81
N VAL A 140 -5.59 -5.05 -13.00
CA VAL A 140 -7.01 -5.35 -13.28
C VAL A 140 -7.41 -4.79 -14.64
N ILE A 141 -7.05 -3.55 -14.94
CA ILE A 141 -7.41 -2.93 -16.21
C ILE A 141 -6.78 -3.66 -17.40
N VAL A 142 -5.50 -4.02 -17.32
CA VAL A 142 -4.83 -4.73 -18.42
C VAL A 142 -5.41 -6.13 -18.61
N LEU A 143 -5.68 -6.86 -17.52
CA LEU A 143 -6.10 -8.27 -17.61
C LEU A 143 -7.60 -8.46 -17.87
N GLN A 144 -8.44 -7.52 -17.42
CA GLN A 144 -9.90 -7.64 -17.52
C GLN A 144 -10.50 -6.69 -18.56
N THR A 145 -9.70 -5.77 -19.11
CA THR A 145 -10.08 -4.79 -20.12
C THR A 145 -11.46 -4.13 -19.89
N PRO A 146 -11.74 -3.62 -18.68
CA PRO A 146 -13.04 -3.03 -18.39
C PRO A 146 -13.24 -1.74 -19.20
N ALA A 147 -14.48 -1.42 -19.57
CA ALA A 147 -14.79 -0.24 -20.37
C ALA A 147 -14.39 1.07 -19.63
N PRO A 148 -13.52 1.92 -20.21
CA PRO A 148 -13.02 3.13 -19.55
C PRO A 148 -14.13 4.07 -19.04
N ALA A 149 -15.18 4.24 -19.85
CA ALA A 149 -16.30 5.13 -19.56
C ALA A 149 -17.07 4.76 -18.27
N ARG A 150 -17.00 3.49 -17.83
CA ARG A 150 -17.65 3.01 -16.60
C ARG A 150 -16.65 2.84 -15.47
N PHE A 151 -15.47 2.28 -15.78
CA PHE A 151 -14.50 1.91 -14.77
C PHE A 151 -13.81 3.12 -14.12
N ILE A 152 -13.48 4.15 -14.91
CA ILE A 152 -12.83 5.37 -14.39
C ILE A 152 -13.73 6.10 -13.38
N PRO A 153 -15.00 6.44 -13.69
CA PRO A 153 -15.87 7.11 -12.72
C PRO A 153 -16.18 6.21 -11.51
N LEU A 154 -16.26 4.89 -11.69
CA LEU A 154 -16.43 3.93 -10.60
C LEU A 154 -15.25 3.96 -9.62
N VAL A 155 -14.02 3.85 -10.13
CA VAL A 155 -12.81 3.90 -9.29
C VAL A 155 -12.70 5.26 -8.59
N PHE A 156 -12.95 6.35 -9.32
CA PHE A 156 -12.93 7.69 -8.72
C PHE A 156 -14.00 7.84 -7.62
N GLY A 157 -15.26 7.48 -7.90
CA GLY A 157 -16.35 7.56 -6.93
C GLY A 157 -16.10 6.70 -5.70
N ALA A 158 -15.58 5.49 -5.88
CA ALA A 158 -15.24 4.61 -4.78
C ALA A 158 -14.08 5.15 -3.94
N THR A 159 -13.02 5.68 -4.54
CA THR A 159 -11.89 6.27 -3.78
C THR A 159 -12.32 7.50 -2.98
N VAL A 160 -13.18 8.35 -3.55
CA VAL A 160 -13.80 9.47 -2.83
C VAL A 160 -14.64 8.95 -1.66
N LEU A 161 -15.46 7.92 -1.87
CA LEU A 161 -16.24 7.30 -0.80
C LEU A 161 -15.34 6.80 0.34
N LEU A 162 -14.24 6.09 0.02
CA LEU A 162 -13.29 5.60 1.03
C LEU A 162 -12.67 6.74 1.85
N VAL A 163 -12.32 7.85 1.20
CA VAL A 163 -11.78 9.04 1.88
C VAL A 163 -12.84 9.66 2.80
N VAL A 164 -14.08 9.78 2.34
CA VAL A 164 -15.19 10.34 3.11
C VAL A 164 -15.51 9.46 4.32
N THR A 165 -15.58 8.14 4.16
CA THR A 165 -15.85 7.23 5.28
C THR A 165 -14.69 7.22 6.27
N GLY A 166 -13.44 7.25 5.79
CA GLY A 166 -12.26 7.39 6.65
C GLY A 166 -12.28 8.69 7.47
N TYR A 167 -12.64 9.80 6.81
CA TYR A 167 -12.82 11.10 7.46
C TYR A 167 -13.93 11.05 8.52
N ALA A 168 -15.12 10.60 8.16
CA ALA A 168 -16.27 10.50 9.07
C ALA A 168 -15.96 9.60 10.28
N ALA A 169 -15.35 8.43 10.05
CA ALA A 169 -14.93 7.51 11.08
C ALA A 169 -13.95 8.13 12.09
N SER A 170 -13.06 9.03 11.63
CA SER A 170 -12.15 9.77 12.51
C SER A 170 -12.82 10.88 13.33
N ARG A 171 -13.97 11.40 12.87
CA ARG A 171 -14.73 12.45 13.58
C ARG A 171 -15.71 11.88 14.60
N ILE A 172 -16.31 10.73 14.30
CA ILE A 172 -17.23 10.04 15.21
C ILE A 172 -16.50 9.50 16.44
N ARG A 173 -15.25 9.03 16.26
CA ARG A 173 -14.48 8.39 17.33
C ARG A 173 -13.49 9.38 17.96
N ARG A 174 -13.80 9.84 19.18
CA ARG A 174 -12.93 10.79 19.93
C ARG A 174 -11.51 10.27 20.19
N THR A 175 -11.34 8.95 20.28
CA THR A 175 -10.05 8.29 20.55
C THR A 175 -9.34 7.81 19.28
N ALA A 176 -9.95 7.96 18.10
CA ALA A 176 -9.32 7.54 16.85
C ALA A 176 -8.25 8.54 16.39
N LEU A 177 -7.27 8.03 15.66
CA LEU A 177 -6.31 8.87 14.96
C LEU A 177 -7.06 9.81 14.01
N ARG A 178 -6.67 11.08 14.01
CA ARG A 178 -7.25 12.07 13.11
C ARG A 178 -6.89 11.70 11.68
N TYR A 179 -7.92 11.51 10.86
CA TYR A 179 -7.81 11.33 9.43
C TYR A 179 -8.44 12.52 8.71
N PRO A 180 -7.82 13.03 7.64
CA PRO A 180 -6.46 12.71 7.23
C PRO A 180 -5.40 13.34 8.14
N ALA A 181 -4.17 12.82 8.07
CA ALA A 181 -2.99 13.43 8.68
C ALA A 181 -2.48 14.61 7.84
N TYR A 182 -2.59 14.51 6.51
CA TYR A 182 -2.32 15.59 5.56
C TYR A 182 -3.15 15.41 4.29
N TRP A 183 -3.35 16.50 3.55
CA TRP A 183 -4.07 16.48 2.27
C TRP A 183 -3.13 16.53 1.06
N TRP A 184 -1.98 17.21 1.15
CA TRP A 184 -1.06 17.49 0.04
C TRP A 184 0.38 17.29 0.50
#